data_AF-A0A7V5ZKJ2-F1
#
_entry.id   AF-A0A7V5ZKJ2-F1
#
_cell.length_a   1.000
_cell.length_b   1.000
_cell.length_c   1.000
_cell.angle_alpha   90.00
_cell.angle_beta   90.00
_cell.angle_gamma   90.00
#
_symmetry.space_group_name_H-M   'P 1'
#
loop_
_entity.id
_entity.type
_entity.pdbx_description
1 polymer ?
#
loop_
_entity_poly.entity_id
_entity_poly.type
_entity_poly.pdbx_seq_one_letter_code
_entity_poly.pdbx_strand_id
1 'polypeptide(L)'
;MDSETRSAVRIFTVLALATAAVVGWWRVREARRPHLQQVRVVYRGVGEAVASDAFRSFPAGTAVEAAAVVTYRRGNGASRHLCSLSPVEIGGRPLPVEPPAAWPASGGQLRATWYTVEPSLLGWQEVGPETADKLAYRDFLAAELGRGLLTRLDFEARNDDFLARKVAGNALAGGTFRLKVRVGAYRRADDLVAVESVSSPGAAEVFTGTVPAVAVRYPFPEGINATLSHRLRLGCFTFRAEAWRGEGEWPLPLPPARLVAEGYVTTPEAFAAAALGGVPERSPWGPPLALVAGSNGWLWNGRELRWGKEVAAGDALRRGGRWAVLLTDDGDGLLSFGDTAIFAWGEPARIAPAALALGDDAATVELLRRAP
;
A
#
# COMPACT_ATOMS: atom_id res chain seq x y z
N MET A 1 -68.54 -40.18 6.65
CA MET A 1 -67.62 -39.23 6.00
C MET A 1 -68.18 -38.92 4.62
N ASP A 2 -68.81 -37.75 4.50
CA ASP A 2 -69.48 -37.32 3.27
C ASP A 2 -68.50 -37.13 2.12
N SER A 3 -69.02 -37.23 0.90
CA SER A 3 -68.29 -37.02 -0.36
C SER A 3 -67.44 -35.74 -0.34
N GLU A 4 -67.98 -34.68 0.26
CA GLU A 4 -67.34 -33.38 0.42
C GLU A 4 -66.14 -33.42 1.37
N THR A 5 -66.23 -34.13 2.49
CA THR A 5 -65.11 -34.31 3.44
C THR A 5 -63.97 -35.08 2.79
N ARG A 6 -64.26 -36.12 1.99
CA ARG A 6 -63.24 -36.87 1.24
C ARG A 6 -62.56 -36.01 0.16
N SER A 7 -63.32 -35.14 -0.50
CA SER A 7 -62.78 -34.24 -1.52
C SER A 7 -61.90 -33.15 -0.89
N ALA A 8 -62.33 -32.55 0.22
CA ALA A 8 -61.53 -31.58 0.96
C ALA A 8 -60.21 -32.18 1.47
N VAL A 9 -60.25 -33.36 2.08
CA VAL A 9 -59.04 -34.07 2.55
C VAL A 9 -58.06 -34.31 1.40
N ARG A 10 -58.53 -34.79 0.24
CA ARG A 10 -57.68 -34.99 -0.95
C ARG A 10 -57.02 -33.70 -1.41
N ILE A 11 -57.77 -32.60 -1.49
CA ILE A 11 -57.23 -31.28 -1.89
C ILE A 11 -56.14 -30.83 -0.90
N PHE A 12 -56.39 -30.91 0.40
CA PHE A 12 -55.41 -30.55 1.43
C PHE A 12 -54.16 -31.44 1.37
N THR A 13 -54.32 -32.76 1.19
CA THR A 13 -53.18 -33.67 1.04
C THR A 13 -52.34 -33.34 -0.20
N VAL A 14 -52.98 -33.06 -1.34
CA VAL A 14 -52.27 -32.67 -2.58
C VAL A 14 -51.53 -31.35 -2.39
N LEU A 15 -52.16 -30.34 -1.77
CA LEU A 15 -51.51 -29.06 -1.48
C LEU A 15 -50.34 -29.21 -0.51
N ALA A 16 -50.48 -30.03 0.54
CA ALA A 16 -49.41 -30.30 1.50
C ALA A 16 -48.23 -31.02 0.83
N LEU A 17 -48.50 -32.03 -0.01
CA LEU A 17 -47.47 -32.74 -0.76
C LEU A 17 -46.77 -31.83 -1.78
N ALA A 18 -47.53 -31.00 -2.51
CA ALA A 18 -46.98 -30.03 -3.45
C ALA A 18 -46.08 -29.01 -2.73
N THR A 19 -46.52 -28.50 -1.58
CA THR A 19 -45.73 -27.58 -0.74
C THR A 19 -44.46 -28.26 -0.23
N ALA A 20 -44.55 -29.49 0.28
CA ALA A 20 -43.40 -30.26 0.74
C ALA A 20 -42.40 -30.55 -0.39
N ALA A 21 -42.89 -30.85 -1.60
CA ALA A 21 -42.04 -31.06 -2.77
C ALA A 21 -41.31 -29.77 -3.18
N VAL A 22 -41.99 -28.63 -3.19
CA VAL A 22 -41.38 -27.32 -3.48
C VAL A 22 -40.34 -26.96 -2.43
N VAL A 23 -40.65 -27.13 -1.14
CA VAL A 23 -39.71 -26.88 -0.04
C VAL A 23 -38.51 -27.82 -0.10
N GLY A 24 -38.73 -29.11 -0.37
CA GLY A 24 -37.68 -30.11 -0.53
C GLY A 24 -36.75 -29.77 -1.70
N TRP A 25 -37.32 -29.43 -2.85
CA TRP A 25 -36.56 -28.98 -4.02
C TRP A 25 -35.77 -27.71 -3.73
N TRP A 26 -36.38 -26.73 -3.07
CA TRP A 26 -35.72 -25.48 -2.67
C TRP A 26 -34.56 -25.75 -1.72
N ARG A 27 -34.74 -26.59 -0.70
CA ARG A 27 -33.67 -26.99 0.24
C ARG A 27 -32.50 -27.66 -0.45
N VAL A 28 -32.77 -28.61 -1.35
CA VAL A 28 -31.71 -29.29 -2.13
C VAL A 28 -30.99 -28.31 -3.04
N ARG A 29 -31.73 -27.38 -3.66
CA ARG A 29 -31.14 -26.33 -4.50
C ARG A 29 -30.27 -25.37 -3.70
N GLU A 30 -30.74 -24.94 -2.53
CA GLU A 30 -30.00 -24.03 -1.65
C GLU A 30 -28.75 -24.69 -1.08
N ALA A 31 -28.84 -25.96 -0.68
CA ALA A 31 -27.70 -26.75 -0.21
C ALA A 31 -26.62 -26.97 -1.29
N ARG A 32 -26.96 -26.79 -2.57
CA ARG A 32 -26.02 -26.91 -3.70
C ARG A 32 -25.51 -25.56 -4.20
N ARG A 33 -25.89 -24.45 -3.59
CA ARG A 33 -25.36 -23.14 -3.96
C ARG A 33 -23.87 -23.04 -3.62
N PRO A 34 -23.11 -22.30 -4.43
CA PRO A 34 -21.74 -21.97 -4.09
C PRO A 34 -21.75 -20.97 -2.91
N HIS A 35 -20.85 -21.20 -1.96
CA HIS A 35 -20.58 -20.33 -0.83
C HIS A 35 -19.16 -19.79 -0.90
N LEU A 36 -19.00 -18.50 -0.65
CA LEU A 36 -17.71 -17.82 -0.59
C LEU A 36 -17.05 -18.15 0.75
N GLN A 37 -15.77 -18.54 0.72
CA GLN A 37 -15.06 -18.95 1.94
C GLN A 37 -13.95 -17.97 2.29
N GLN A 38 -13.17 -17.55 1.29
CA GLN A 38 -12.01 -16.69 1.49
C GLN A 38 -11.74 -15.90 0.22
N VAL A 39 -11.13 -14.73 0.35
CA VAL A 39 -10.45 -14.07 -0.77
C VAL A 39 -9.05 -13.65 -0.36
N ARG A 40 -8.09 -13.78 -1.29
CA ARG A 40 -6.72 -13.27 -1.16
C ARG A 40 -6.40 -12.35 -2.33
N VAL A 41 -5.45 -11.44 -2.13
CA VAL A 41 -4.93 -10.57 -3.20
C VAL A 41 -3.61 -11.13 -3.67
N VAL A 42 -3.42 -11.18 -4.99
CA VAL A 42 -2.14 -11.50 -5.63
C VAL A 42 -1.78 -10.42 -6.63
N TYR A 43 -0.48 -10.24 -6.85
CA TYR A 43 0.07 -9.26 -7.77
C TYR A 43 0.89 -9.92 -8.88
N ARG A 44 0.94 -9.27 -10.04
CA ARG A 44 1.75 -9.68 -11.19
C ARG A 44 2.19 -8.48 -12.00
N GLY A 45 3.46 -8.42 -12.40
CA GLY A 45 3.90 -7.48 -13.43
C GLY A 45 3.40 -7.92 -14.80
N VAL A 46 2.88 -7.00 -15.62
CA VAL A 46 2.46 -7.32 -17.00
C VAL A 46 3.65 -7.89 -17.77
N GLY A 47 3.49 -9.10 -18.31
CA GLY A 47 4.54 -9.85 -18.99
C GLY A 47 5.20 -10.95 -18.15
N GLU A 48 4.94 -10.99 -16.84
CA GLU A 48 5.38 -12.08 -16.00
C GLU A 48 4.44 -13.28 -16.04
N ALA A 49 5.00 -14.46 -15.80
CA ALA A 49 4.24 -15.70 -15.85
C ALA A 49 3.31 -15.88 -14.64
N VAL A 50 3.77 -15.59 -13.42
CA VAL A 50 3.11 -16.02 -12.18
C VAL A 50 2.59 -14.83 -11.38
N ALA A 51 1.34 -14.92 -10.91
CA ALA A 51 0.79 -14.01 -9.90
C ALA A 51 1.01 -14.57 -8.49
N SER A 52 1.42 -13.72 -7.53
CA SER A 52 1.80 -14.16 -6.18
C SER A 52 1.31 -13.21 -5.07
N ASP A 53 1.12 -13.74 -3.86
CA ASP A 53 0.84 -12.95 -2.64
C ASP A 53 2.13 -12.51 -1.90
N ALA A 54 3.30 -12.95 -2.35
CA ALA A 54 4.58 -12.51 -1.79
C ALA A 54 4.85 -11.03 -2.10
N PHE A 55 5.60 -10.35 -1.23
CA PHE A 55 6.09 -9.01 -1.51
C PHE A 55 7.02 -9.01 -2.72
N ARG A 56 6.77 -8.11 -3.68
CA ARG A 56 7.57 -7.98 -4.89
C ARG A 56 7.80 -6.51 -5.22
N SER A 57 8.98 -6.24 -5.77
CA SER A 57 9.38 -4.92 -6.25
C SER A 57 9.66 -4.97 -7.74
N PHE A 58 8.94 -4.13 -8.49
CA PHE A 58 9.03 -4.04 -9.94
C PHE A 58 9.86 -2.83 -10.38
N PRO A 59 10.51 -2.88 -11.56
CA PRO A 59 11.16 -1.71 -12.16
C PRO A 59 10.20 -0.56 -12.43
N ALA A 60 10.72 0.67 -12.54
CA ALA A 60 9.96 1.85 -12.93
C ALA A 60 9.19 1.65 -14.25
N GLY A 61 7.98 2.21 -14.33
CA GLY A 61 7.12 2.10 -15.51
C GLY A 61 6.50 0.71 -15.74
N THR A 62 6.79 -0.28 -14.88
CA THR A 62 6.18 -1.60 -14.97
C THR A 62 4.70 -1.51 -14.62
N ALA A 63 3.84 -1.93 -15.54
CA ALA A 63 2.42 -2.09 -15.25
C ALA A 63 2.22 -3.27 -14.30
N VAL A 64 1.49 -3.06 -13.20
CA VAL A 64 1.17 -4.12 -12.23
C VAL A 64 -0.33 -4.39 -12.23
N GLU A 65 -0.68 -5.66 -12.24
CA GLU A 65 -2.03 -6.15 -12.08
C GLU A 65 -2.22 -6.70 -10.67
N ALA A 66 -3.37 -6.42 -10.07
CA ALA A 66 -3.83 -7.05 -8.84
C ALA A 66 -5.07 -7.89 -9.12
N ALA A 67 -5.12 -9.11 -8.58
CA ALA A 67 -6.24 -10.02 -8.76
C ALA A 67 -6.72 -10.61 -7.43
N ALA A 68 -8.03 -10.84 -7.36
CA ALA A 68 -8.70 -11.50 -6.26
C ALA A 68 -8.75 -13.02 -6.50
N VAL A 69 -8.06 -13.79 -5.65
CA VAL A 69 -8.17 -15.24 -5.61
C VAL A 69 -9.34 -15.60 -4.69
N VAL A 70 -10.46 -16.00 -5.27
CA VAL A 70 -11.70 -16.29 -4.54
C VAL A 70 -11.82 -17.78 -4.28
N THR A 71 -11.76 -18.18 -3.02
CA THR A 71 -12.04 -19.55 -2.59
C THR A 71 -13.53 -19.71 -2.34
N TYR A 72 -14.13 -20.72 -2.97
CA TYR A 72 -15.54 -21.04 -2.80
C TYR A 72 -15.77 -22.54 -2.70
N ARG A 73 -16.91 -22.94 -2.14
CA ARG A 73 -17.32 -24.34 -2.03
C ARG A 73 -18.74 -24.52 -2.54
N ARG A 74 -19.00 -25.62 -3.24
CA ARG A 74 -20.33 -25.99 -3.70
C ARG A 74 -20.88 -27.15 -2.87
N GLY A 75 -21.91 -26.90 -2.07
CA GLY A 75 -22.44 -27.89 -1.12
C GLY A 75 -21.34 -28.50 -0.26
N ASN A 76 -21.28 -29.84 -0.20
CA ASN A 76 -20.27 -30.59 0.55
C ASN A 76 -19.02 -30.97 -0.28
N GLY A 77 -18.84 -30.37 -1.46
CA GLY A 77 -17.67 -30.63 -2.31
C GLY A 77 -16.38 -30.03 -1.75
N ALA A 78 -15.27 -30.29 -2.45
CA ALA A 78 -13.98 -29.64 -2.17
C ALA A 78 -14.04 -28.13 -2.47
N SER A 79 -13.16 -27.38 -1.80
CA SER A 79 -12.94 -25.97 -2.11
C SER A 79 -12.32 -25.82 -3.50
N ARG A 80 -12.76 -24.79 -4.23
CA ARG A 80 -12.26 -24.41 -5.55
C ARG A 80 -11.82 -22.95 -5.50
N HIS A 81 -10.91 -22.57 -6.39
CA HIS A 81 -10.32 -21.23 -6.41
C HIS A 81 -10.57 -20.59 -7.76
N LEU A 82 -11.09 -19.36 -7.77
CA LEU A 82 -11.24 -18.55 -8.97
C LEU A 82 -10.19 -17.46 -8.98
N CYS A 83 -9.58 -17.21 -10.13
CA CYS A 83 -8.73 -16.05 -10.34
C CYS A 83 -8.75 -15.65 -11.81
N SER A 84 -8.73 -14.36 -12.09
CA SER A 84 -8.57 -13.85 -13.47
C SER A 84 -7.16 -14.08 -14.02
N LEU A 85 -6.18 -14.31 -13.14
CA LEU A 85 -4.80 -14.61 -13.50
C LEU A 85 -4.50 -16.08 -13.30
N SER A 86 -3.66 -16.63 -14.17
CA SER A 86 -3.11 -17.98 -14.07
C SER A 86 -1.77 -18.02 -14.80
N PRO A 87 -0.74 -18.72 -14.29
CA PRO A 87 -0.68 -19.41 -12.98
C PRO A 87 -0.67 -18.49 -11.75
N VAL A 88 -1.04 -19.05 -10.59
CA VAL A 88 -1.09 -18.37 -9.28
C VAL A 88 -0.28 -19.15 -8.24
N GLU A 89 0.44 -18.43 -7.39
CA GLU A 89 1.12 -18.96 -6.22
C GLU A 89 0.66 -18.24 -4.95
N ILE A 90 0.46 -19.01 -3.88
CA ILE A 90 0.09 -18.51 -2.56
C ILE A 90 1.04 -19.11 -1.52
N GLY A 91 1.72 -18.28 -0.74
CA GLY A 91 2.72 -18.73 0.23
C GLY A 91 3.85 -19.54 -0.42
N GLY A 92 4.25 -19.16 -1.64
CA GLY A 92 5.29 -19.84 -2.43
C GLY A 92 4.89 -21.22 -2.97
N ARG A 93 3.60 -21.57 -2.97
CA ARG A 93 3.10 -22.83 -3.51
C ARG A 93 2.13 -22.60 -4.67
N PRO A 94 2.22 -23.36 -5.77
CA PRO A 94 1.25 -23.30 -6.85
C PRO A 94 -0.17 -23.58 -6.35
N LEU A 95 -1.11 -22.74 -6.74
CA LEU A 95 -2.52 -22.90 -6.44
C LEU A 95 -3.30 -23.13 -7.75
N PRO A 96 -3.95 -24.29 -7.92
CA PRO A 96 -4.84 -24.50 -9.05
C PRO A 96 -6.01 -23.53 -8.99
N VAL A 97 -6.15 -22.71 -10.03
CA VAL A 97 -7.23 -21.73 -10.17
C VAL A 97 -8.00 -21.95 -11.46
N GLU A 98 -9.28 -21.62 -11.39
CA GLU A 98 -10.20 -21.63 -12.53
C GLU A 98 -10.50 -20.19 -12.95
N PRO A 99 -10.82 -19.95 -14.23
CA PRO A 99 -11.20 -18.62 -14.68
C PRO A 99 -12.50 -18.17 -14.01
N PRO A 100 -12.77 -16.85 -13.87
CA PRO A 100 -13.98 -16.33 -13.23
C PRO A 100 -15.29 -16.86 -13.82
N ALA A 101 -15.30 -17.21 -15.11
CA ALA A 101 -16.44 -17.82 -15.80
C ALA A 101 -16.84 -19.21 -15.25
N ALA A 102 -15.98 -19.87 -14.47
CA ALA A 102 -16.30 -21.11 -13.79
C ALA A 102 -17.19 -20.91 -12.53
N TRP A 103 -17.41 -19.66 -12.10
CA TRP A 103 -18.36 -19.35 -11.03
C TRP A 103 -19.76 -19.86 -11.40
N PRO A 104 -20.41 -20.67 -10.55
CA PRO A 104 -21.71 -21.23 -10.90
C PRO A 104 -22.79 -20.15 -11.02
N ALA A 105 -23.56 -20.17 -12.11
CA ALA A 105 -24.67 -19.23 -12.34
C ALA A 105 -25.70 -19.22 -11.18
N SER A 106 -25.85 -20.34 -10.46
CA SER A 106 -26.70 -20.43 -9.27
C SER A 106 -26.24 -19.56 -8.09
N GLY A 107 -24.98 -19.13 -8.09
CA GLY A 107 -24.40 -18.19 -7.14
C GLY A 107 -24.53 -16.73 -7.56
N GLY A 108 -25.15 -16.44 -8.71
CA GLY A 108 -25.30 -15.08 -9.22
C GLY A 108 -24.00 -14.54 -9.82
N GLN A 109 -23.74 -13.24 -9.67
CA GLN A 109 -22.59 -12.54 -10.22
C GLN A 109 -21.60 -12.13 -9.11
N LEU A 110 -20.32 -12.35 -9.34
CA LEU A 110 -19.26 -11.87 -8.45
C LEU A 110 -18.90 -10.42 -8.77
N ARG A 111 -18.70 -9.61 -7.72
CA ARG A 111 -18.15 -8.26 -7.82
C ARG A 111 -17.12 -8.06 -6.73
N ALA A 112 -16.00 -7.45 -7.09
CA ALA A 112 -15.02 -6.96 -6.15
C ALA A 112 -15.29 -5.50 -5.80
N THR A 113 -14.82 -5.09 -4.64
CA THR A 113 -14.65 -3.70 -4.25
C THR A 113 -13.28 -3.61 -3.61
N TRP A 114 -12.43 -2.75 -4.16
CA TRP A 114 -11.03 -2.63 -3.79
C TRP A 114 -10.82 -1.46 -2.84
N TYR A 115 -9.88 -1.63 -1.92
CA TYR A 115 -9.51 -0.65 -0.91
C TYR A 115 -7.99 -0.58 -0.81
N THR A 116 -7.45 0.62 -0.63
CA THR A 116 -6.07 0.81 -0.16
C THR A 116 -6.04 0.70 1.36
N VAL A 117 -4.94 0.20 1.90
CA VAL A 117 -4.73 0.01 3.35
C VAL A 117 -3.51 0.80 3.77
N GLU A 118 -3.72 2.00 4.28
CA GLU A 118 -2.65 2.95 4.60
C GLU A 118 -2.89 3.65 5.95
N PRO A 119 -1.87 4.32 6.52
CA PRO A 119 -2.04 5.11 7.74
C PRO A 119 -3.16 6.15 7.60
N SER A 120 -3.89 6.40 8.68
CA SER A 120 -4.99 7.38 8.73
C SER A 120 -4.52 8.81 8.44
N LEU A 121 -3.26 9.10 8.76
CA LEU A 121 -2.61 10.38 8.52
C LEU A 121 -1.39 10.18 7.63
N LEU A 122 -1.17 11.15 6.75
CA LEU A 122 -0.02 11.21 5.86
C LEU A 122 1.29 11.54 6.59
N GLY A 123 1.21 12.00 7.82
CA GLY A 123 2.35 12.24 8.70
C GLY A 123 1.93 13.01 9.95
N TRP A 124 2.80 13.01 10.96
CA TRP A 124 2.59 13.69 12.23
C TRP A 124 3.91 13.87 12.98
N GLN A 125 4.01 14.86 13.86
CA GLN A 125 5.23 15.13 14.62
C GLN A 125 5.07 14.80 16.09
N GLU A 126 6.18 14.45 16.74
CA GLU A 126 6.29 14.21 18.18
C GLU A 126 5.27 13.19 18.69
N VAL A 127 5.04 12.12 17.93
CA VAL A 127 4.12 11.05 18.30
C VAL A 127 4.64 10.36 19.57
N GLY A 128 3.80 10.39 20.60
CA GLY A 128 3.97 9.68 21.87
C GLY A 128 2.86 8.65 22.09
N PRO A 129 2.90 7.88 23.19
CA PRO A 129 1.87 6.90 23.51
C PRO A 129 0.44 7.45 23.48
N GLU A 130 0.24 8.68 23.96
CA GLU A 130 -1.06 9.35 24.06
C GLU A 130 -1.61 9.82 22.70
N THR A 131 -0.78 9.83 21.66
CA THR A 131 -1.13 10.21 20.28
C THR A 131 -0.86 9.06 19.29
N ALA A 132 -0.69 7.83 19.77
CA ALA A 132 -0.42 6.70 18.89
C ALA A 132 -1.61 6.36 17.97
N ASP A 133 -2.83 6.83 18.28
CA ASP A 133 -4.01 6.76 17.40
C ASP A 133 -3.74 7.35 16.00
N LYS A 134 -2.81 8.31 15.91
CA LYS A 134 -2.36 8.93 14.65
C LYS A 134 -1.73 7.96 13.66
N LEU A 135 -1.24 6.82 14.14
CA LEU A 135 -0.63 5.75 13.33
C LEU A 135 -1.64 4.63 12.99
N ALA A 136 -2.91 4.79 13.36
CA ALA A 136 -3.93 3.80 13.05
C ALA A 136 -4.06 3.64 11.52
N TYR A 137 -4.18 2.39 11.07
CA TYR A 137 -4.43 2.08 9.66
C TYR A 137 -5.93 2.08 9.36
N ARG A 138 -6.29 2.48 8.14
CA ARG A 138 -7.67 2.47 7.65
C ARG A 138 -7.75 1.91 6.25
N ASP A 139 -8.91 1.37 5.94
CA ASP A 139 -9.27 0.97 4.59
C ASP A 139 -9.92 2.17 3.88
N PHE A 140 -9.34 2.60 2.76
CA PHE A 140 -9.88 3.68 1.93
C PHE A 140 -10.39 3.08 0.62
N LEU A 141 -11.60 3.47 0.20
CA LEU A 141 -12.20 2.93 -1.03
C LEU A 141 -11.37 3.39 -2.25
N ALA A 142 -10.87 2.42 -3.02
CA ALA A 142 -10.11 2.64 -4.25
C ALA A 142 -11.04 2.53 -5.47
N ALA A 143 -11.93 3.51 -5.62
CA ALA A 143 -13.01 3.47 -6.63
C ALA A 143 -12.47 3.38 -8.07
N GLU A 144 -11.30 3.96 -8.32
CA GLU A 144 -10.56 3.93 -9.58
C GLU A 144 -10.14 2.52 -10.01
N LEU A 145 -9.99 1.58 -9.07
CA LEU A 145 -9.65 0.19 -9.38
C LEU A 145 -10.86 -0.61 -9.90
N GLY A 146 -12.07 -0.06 -9.84
CA GLY A 146 -13.28 -0.65 -10.40
C GLY A 146 -13.86 -1.81 -9.57
N ARG A 147 -14.68 -2.65 -10.23
CA ARG A 147 -15.46 -3.73 -9.58
C ARG A 147 -15.12 -5.15 -10.04
N GLY A 148 -14.14 -5.30 -10.92
CA GLY A 148 -13.69 -6.59 -11.44
C GLY A 148 -12.78 -7.34 -10.47
N LEU A 149 -12.70 -8.67 -10.62
CA LEU A 149 -11.74 -9.50 -9.86
C LEU A 149 -10.28 -9.28 -10.30
N LEU A 150 -10.06 -8.55 -11.39
CA LEU A 150 -8.77 -8.10 -11.89
C LEU A 150 -8.81 -6.58 -11.99
N THR A 151 -7.71 -5.93 -11.59
CA THR A 151 -7.51 -4.50 -11.77
C THR A 151 -6.06 -4.21 -12.09
N ARG A 152 -5.80 -3.03 -12.67
CA ARG A 152 -4.45 -2.54 -12.96
C ARG A 152 -4.15 -1.38 -12.01
N LEU A 153 -2.99 -1.45 -11.39
CA LEU A 153 -2.55 -0.45 -10.44
C LEU A 153 -1.93 0.75 -11.16
N ASP A 154 -2.25 1.93 -10.63
CA ASP A 154 -1.62 3.19 -11.00
C ASP A 154 -0.75 3.66 -9.84
N PHE A 155 0.55 3.83 -10.11
CA PHE A 155 1.54 4.24 -9.12
C PHE A 155 1.86 5.73 -9.19
N GLU A 156 1.21 6.48 -10.08
CA GLU A 156 1.33 7.93 -10.08
C GLU A 156 0.76 8.51 -8.77
N ALA A 157 1.48 9.47 -8.21
CA ALA A 157 1.03 10.29 -7.11
C ALA A 157 -0.18 11.13 -7.59
N ARG A 158 -1.40 10.82 -7.13
CA ARG A 158 -2.60 11.57 -7.53
C ARG A 158 -2.90 12.70 -6.56
N ASN A 159 -3.40 13.82 -7.09
CA ASN A 159 -3.69 15.04 -6.32
C ASN A 159 -4.59 14.81 -5.08
N ASP A 160 -5.47 13.81 -5.11
CA ASP A 160 -6.40 13.52 -4.02
C ASP A 160 -5.73 12.72 -2.87
N ASP A 161 -4.52 12.19 -3.11
CA ASP A 161 -3.64 11.63 -2.06
C ASP A 161 -2.95 12.73 -1.24
N PHE A 162 -3.11 14.02 -1.62
CA PHE A 162 -2.40 15.16 -1.01
C PHE A 162 -3.38 16.26 -0.58
N LEU A 163 -3.67 16.35 0.73
CA LEU A 163 -4.34 17.52 1.31
C LEU A 163 -3.44 18.78 1.37
N ALA A 164 -2.21 18.72 0.86
CA ALA A 164 -1.20 19.77 0.94
C ALA A 164 -0.87 20.40 -0.43
N ARG A 165 -0.37 21.64 -0.41
CA ARG A 165 -0.01 22.46 -1.59
C ARG A 165 0.75 21.63 -2.64
N LYS A 166 0.26 21.68 -3.89
CA LYS A 166 0.93 21.12 -5.06
C LYS A 166 2.33 21.73 -5.20
N VAL A 167 3.37 20.89 -5.23
CA VAL A 167 4.68 21.26 -5.77
C VAL A 167 4.63 20.90 -7.25
N ALA A 168 4.75 21.89 -8.13
CA ALA A 168 4.73 21.65 -9.57
C ALA A 168 5.85 20.67 -9.94
N GLY A 169 5.53 19.62 -10.70
CA GLY A 169 6.51 18.64 -11.19
C GLY A 169 6.81 17.46 -10.25
N ASN A 170 6.10 17.29 -9.13
CA ASN A 170 6.30 16.09 -8.30
C ASN A 170 5.69 14.84 -8.98
N ALA A 171 6.48 14.19 -9.84
CA ALA A 171 6.12 13.03 -10.65
C ALA A 171 6.67 11.71 -10.07
N LEU A 172 6.66 11.57 -8.74
CA LEU A 172 7.10 10.35 -8.07
C LEU A 172 6.12 9.20 -8.36
N ALA A 173 6.37 8.47 -9.45
CA ALA A 173 5.68 7.25 -9.82
C ALA A 173 6.40 6.05 -9.19
N GLY A 174 6.00 5.67 -7.99
CA GLY A 174 6.64 4.61 -7.21
C GLY A 174 6.09 4.52 -5.80
N GLY A 175 6.60 3.58 -5.01
CA GLY A 175 6.09 3.32 -3.67
C GLY A 175 5.56 1.92 -3.47
N THR A 176 5.23 1.61 -2.23
CA THR A 176 4.57 0.37 -1.83
C THR A 176 3.07 0.61 -1.71
N PHE A 177 2.26 -0.32 -2.22
CA PHE A 177 0.81 -0.38 -2.00
C PHE A 177 0.44 -1.61 -1.20
N ARG A 178 -0.55 -1.44 -0.33
CA ARG A 178 -1.28 -2.53 0.31
C ARG A 178 -2.74 -2.45 -0.09
N LEU A 179 -3.27 -3.57 -0.59
CA LEU A 179 -4.66 -3.65 -1.03
C LEU A 179 -5.46 -4.62 -0.19
N LYS A 180 -6.71 -4.24 0.03
CA LYS A 180 -7.78 -5.12 0.48
C LYS A 180 -8.82 -5.24 -0.63
N VAL A 181 -9.40 -6.41 -0.75
CA VAL A 181 -10.55 -6.64 -1.63
C VAL A 181 -11.70 -7.26 -0.86
N ARG A 182 -12.91 -6.74 -1.09
CA ARG A 182 -14.17 -7.37 -0.68
C ARG A 182 -14.85 -7.93 -1.92
N VAL A 183 -15.14 -9.22 -1.93
CA VAL A 183 -15.87 -9.89 -3.02
C VAL A 183 -17.26 -10.26 -2.53
N GLY A 184 -18.28 -9.84 -3.27
CA GLY A 184 -19.67 -10.18 -3.02
C GLY A 184 -20.29 -10.98 -4.16
N ALA A 185 -21.21 -11.88 -3.82
CA ALA A 185 -22.08 -12.58 -4.76
C ALA A 185 -23.46 -11.92 -4.79
N TYR A 186 -23.90 -11.47 -5.96
CA TYR A 186 -25.14 -10.70 -6.17
C TYR A 186 -26.11 -11.52 -7.01
N ARG A 187 -27.42 -11.54 -6.71
CA ARG A 187 -28.37 -12.35 -7.50
C ARG A 187 -28.51 -11.80 -8.90
N ARG A 188 -28.50 -10.48 -9.03
CA ARG A 188 -28.61 -9.74 -10.29
C ARG A 188 -27.53 -8.66 -10.42
N ALA A 189 -27.36 -8.17 -11.63
CA ALA A 189 -26.38 -7.14 -11.94
C ALA A 189 -26.74 -5.75 -11.36
N ASP A 190 -27.98 -5.52 -11.00
CA ASP A 190 -28.46 -4.26 -10.46
C ASP A 190 -28.62 -4.29 -8.94
N ASP A 191 -28.42 -5.46 -8.31
CA ASP A 191 -28.49 -5.59 -6.85
C ASP A 191 -27.44 -4.70 -6.17
N LEU A 192 -27.89 -3.94 -5.16
CA LEU A 192 -27.04 -3.08 -4.33
C LEU A 192 -26.38 -3.84 -3.18
N VAL A 193 -27.00 -4.93 -2.72
CA VAL A 193 -26.55 -5.71 -1.57
C VAL A 193 -26.20 -7.12 -2.01
N ALA A 194 -25.02 -7.58 -1.63
CA ALA A 194 -24.59 -8.95 -1.89
C ALA A 194 -25.39 -9.94 -1.03
N VAL A 195 -25.72 -11.10 -1.59
CA VAL A 195 -26.29 -12.24 -0.84
C VAL A 195 -25.27 -12.78 0.16
N GLU A 196 -24.01 -12.74 -0.24
CA GLU A 196 -22.87 -13.20 0.54
C GLU A 196 -21.64 -12.37 0.16
N SER A 197 -20.76 -12.12 1.11
CA SER A 197 -19.49 -11.46 0.81
C SER A 197 -18.36 -11.94 1.71
N VAL A 198 -17.16 -11.96 1.17
CA VAL A 198 -15.92 -12.26 1.88
C VAL A 198 -14.89 -11.16 1.61
N SER A 199 -14.00 -10.90 2.56
CA SER A 199 -12.93 -9.90 2.42
C SER A 199 -11.57 -10.53 2.64
N SER A 200 -10.55 -9.98 1.98
CA SER A 200 -9.15 -10.29 2.29
C SER A 200 -8.77 -9.60 3.61
N PRO A 201 -7.60 -9.96 4.19
CA PRO A 201 -6.98 -9.16 5.25
C PRO A 201 -6.90 -7.68 4.87
N GLY A 202 -7.05 -6.79 5.86
CA GLY A 202 -7.07 -5.34 5.70
C GLY A 202 -6.37 -4.61 6.85
N ALA A 203 -6.80 -3.38 7.16
CA ALA A 203 -6.18 -2.54 8.18
C ALA A 203 -6.04 -3.21 9.57
N ALA A 204 -6.99 -4.07 9.97
CA ALA A 204 -6.93 -4.77 11.25
C ALA A 204 -5.81 -5.81 11.31
N GLU A 205 -5.45 -6.39 10.16
CA GLU A 205 -4.44 -7.44 10.05
C GLU A 205 -3.10 -6.94 9.51
N VAL A 206 -2.96 -5.64 9.21
CA VAL A 206 -1.76 -5.07 8.59
C VAL A 206 -0.48 -5.40 9.37
N PHE A 207 -0.53 -5.36 10.70
CA PHE A 207 0.61 -5.64 11.59
C PHE A 207 0.91 -7.13 11.79
N THR A 208 0.06 -8.02 11.26
CA THR A 208 0.28 -9.48 11.30
C THR A 208 1.07 -9.98 10.09
N GLY A 209 1.41 -9.09 9.15
CA GLY A 209 2.12 -9.46 7.91
C GLY A 209 1.26 -10.22 6.90
N THR A 210 -0.06 -10.22 7.06
CA THR A 210 -0.99 -10.98 6.19
C THR A 210 -1.58 -10.16 5.06
N VAL A 211 -1.38 -8.83 5.06
CA VAL A 211 -1.81 -7.95 3.96
C VAL A 211 -0.71 -7.93 2.90
N PRO A 212 -0.94 -8.48 1.71
CA PRO A 212 0.09 -8.56 0.68
C PRO A 212 0.37 -7.17 0.12
N ALA A 213 1.65 -6.90 -0.16
CA ALA A 213 2.11 -5.61 -0.62
C ALA A 213 2.90 -5.73 -1.92
N VAL A 214 2.89 -4.68 -2.72
CA VAL A 214 3.65 -4.59 -3.97
C VAL A 214 4.29 -3.23 -4.09
N ALA A 215 5.50 -3.18 -4.65
CA ALA A 215 6.20 -1.93 -4.87
C ALA A 215 6.62 -1.73 -6.33
N VAL A 216 6.60 -0.49 -6.79
CA VAL A 216 7.25 -0.06 -8.05
C VAL A 216 8.40 0.86 -7.70
N ARG A 217 9.54 0.64 -8.36
CA ARG A 217 10.75 1.44 -8.20
C ARG A 217 10.64 2.76 -8.94
N TYR A 218 11.26 3.79 -8.38
CA TYR A 218 11.50 5.05 -9.07
C TYR A 218 12.91 5.02 -9.70
N PRO A 219 13.11 5.59 -10.89
CA PRO A 219 14.41 5.60 -11.56
C PRO A 219 15.31 6.70 -10.97
N PHE A 220 15.86 6.45 -9.79
CA PHE A 220 16.77 7.41 -9.17
C PHE A 220 18.11 7.53 -9.93
N PRO A 221 18.79 8.69 -9.82
CA PRO A 221 20.18 8.85 -10.27
C PRO A 221 21.13 7.82 -9.64
N GLU A 222 22.27 7.61 -10.28
CA GLU A 222 23.34 6.77 -9.74
C GLU A 222 23.77 7.27 -8.35
N GLY A 223 24.07 6.33 -7.44
CA GLY A 223 24.44 6.63 -6.06
C GLY A 223 23.27 6.62 -5.07
N ILE A 224 22.03 6.70 -5.56
CA ILE A 224 20.82 6.51 -4.74
C ILE A 224 20.39 5.04 -4.75
N ASN A 225 20.11 4.50 -3.57
CA ASN A 225 19.63 3.15 -3.41
C ASN A 225 18.19 3.02 -3.93
N ALA A 226 17.97 2.05 -4.82
CA ALA A 226 16.66 1.78 -5.41
C ALA A 226 15.58 1.42 -4.37
N THR A 227 15.94 0.92 -3.19
CA THR A 227 14.99 0.57 -2.12
C THR A 227 14.34 1.79 -1.47
N LEU A 228 14.92 3.00 -1.62
CA LEU A 228 14.26 4.25 -1.24
C LEU A 228 12.85 4.36 -1.86
N SER A 229 12.67 3.78 -3.06
CA SER A 229 11.40 3.74 -3.75
C SER A 229 10.27 3.18 -2.91
N HIS A 230 10.54 2.20 -2.04
CA HIS A 230 9.52 1.53 -1.23
C HIS A 230 8.91 2.46 -0.19
N ARG A 231 9.61 3.56 0.14
CA ARG A 231 9.20 4.56 1.14
C ARG A 231 8.46 5.77 0.56
N LEU A 232 8.40 5.91 -0.76
CA LEU A 232 7.89 7.14 -1.41
C LEU A 232 6.45 7.49 -1.05
N ARG A 233 5.61 6.48 -0.79
CA ARG A 233 4.20 6.64 -0.43
C ARG A 233 3.92 6.54 1.07
N LEU A 234 4.95 6.27 1.87
CA LEU A 234 4.76 6.10 3.31
C LEU A 234 4.56 7.46 3.97
N GLY A 235 3.65 7.50 4.94
CA GLY A 235 3.52 8.69 5.76
C GLY A 235 4.78 8.94 6.60
N CYS A 236 5.17 10.20 6.73
CA CYS A 236 6.39 10.60 7.42
C CYS A 236 6.08 11.16 8.82
N PHE A 237 6.60 10.48 9.85
CA PHE A 237 6.33 10.78 11.24
C PHE A 237 7.61 11.10 12.01
N THR A 238 7.51 11.93 13.05
CA THR A 238 8.54 12.00 14.11
C THR A 238 7.96 11.46 15.41
N PHE A 239 8.83 10.87 16.22
CA PHE A 239 8.47 10.22 17.47
C PHE A 239 9.24 10.88 18.60
N ARG A 240 8.61 10.99 19.77
CA ARG A 240 9.35 11.40 20.97
C ARG A 240 10.40 10.35 21.32
N ALA A 241 11.49 10.79 21.93
CA ALA A 241 12.64 9.94 22.22
C ALA A 241 12.29 8.75 23.11
N GLU A 242 11.38 8.93 24.08
CA GLU A 242 10.86 7.88 24.94
C GLU A 242 10.07 6.82 24.14
N ALA A 243 9.15 7.26 23.27
CA ALA A 243 8.36 6.36 22.45
C ALA A 243 9.22 5.57 21.46
N TRP A 244 10.22 6.24 20.86
CA TRP A 244 11.16 5.61 19.94
C TRP A 244 11.97 4.51 20.62
N ARG A 245 12.42 4.75 21.86
CA ARG A 245 13.16 3.77 22.68
C ARG A 245 12.28 2.65 23.23
N GLY A 246 10.96 2.72 23.05
CA GLY A 246 10.01 1.78 23.64
C GLY A 246 9.86 1.95 25.15
N GLU A 247 10.12 3.15 25.66
CA GLU A 247 9.90 3.50 27.06
C GLU A 247 8.43 3.89 27.27
N GLY A 248 7.78 3.27 28.27
CA GLY A 248 6.37 3.50 28.59
C GLY A 248 5.39 2.51 27.92
N GLU A 249 4.09 2.71 28.18
CA GLU A 249 3.03 1.86 27.63
C GLU A 249 2.67 2.28 26.20
N TRP A 250 3.24 1.61 25.20
CA TRP A 250 2.88 1.84 23.80
C TRP A 250 1.61 1.06 23.41
N PRO A 251 0.56 1.72 22.89
CA PRO A 251 -0.75 1.08 22.72
C PRO A 251 -0.93 0.32 21.39
N LEU A 252 0.02 0.41 20.45
CA LEU A 252 -0.08 -0.30 19.16
C LEU A 252 0.70 -1.62 19.17
N PRO A 253 0.32 -2.59 18.30
CA PRO A 253 0.98 -3.90 18.25
C PRO A 253 2.48 -3.86 17.94
N LEU A 254 2.94 -2.83 17.23
CA LEU A 254 4.35 -2.66 16.86
C LEU A 254 4.88 -1.32 17.42
N PRO A 255 6.08 -1.31 18.04
CA PRO A 255 6.73 -0.08 18.47
C PRO A 255 7.20 0.76 17.27
N PRO A 256 7.45 2.07 17.45
CA PRO A 256 7.86 2.98 16.38
C PRO A 256 9.02 2.49 15.51
N ALA A 257 10.11 2.02 16.12
CA ALA A 257 11.27 1.53 15.39
C ALA A 257 10.92 0.35 14.46
N ARG A 258 10.04 -0.57 14.91
CA ARG A 258 9.57 -1.69 14.08
C ARG A 258 8.65 -1.22 12.96
N LEU A 259 7.77 -0.25 13.21
CA LEU A 259 6.92 0.34 12.18
C LEU A 259 7.76 0.93 11.03
N VAL A 260 8.86 1.59 11.36
CA VAL A 260 9.78 2.19 10.38
C VAL A 260 10.64 1.13 9.67
N ALA A 261 11.12 0.13 10.40
CA ALA A 261 11.93 -0.95 9.86
C ALA A 261 11.14 -1.85 8.89
N GLU A 262 9.87 -2.13 9.20
CA GLU A 262 8.97 -2.96 8.38
C GLU A 262 8.30 -2.18 7.24
N GLY A 263 8.60 -0.88 7.09
CA GLY A 263 8.09 -0.06 5.98
C GLY A 263 6.60 0.23 6.07
N TYR A 264 6.04 0.31 7.28
CA TYR A 264 4.68 0.78 7.52
C TYR A 264 4.62 2.31 7.54
N VAL A 265 5.63 2.95 8.11
CA VAL A 265 5.78 4.41 8.10
C VAL A 265 7.25 4.75 7.87
N THR A 266 7.57 6.04 7.72
CA THR A 266 8.96 6.50 7.72
C THR A 266 9.16 7.65 8.68
N THR A 267 10.41 7.91 9.05
CA THR A 267 10.84 9.19 9.62
C THR A 267 11.67 9.95 8.57
N PRO A 268 11.93 11.25 8.75
CA PRO A 268 12.79 12.02 7.84
C PRO A 268 14.20 11.43 7.74
N GLU A 269 14.77 11.05 8.88
CA GLU A 269 16.09 10.41 8.96
C GLU A 269 16.08 9.02 8.33
N ALA A 270 15.06 8.20 8.61
CA ALA A 270 14.93 6.86 8.00
C ALA A 270 14.74 6.93 6.49
N PHE A 271 13.99 7.92 6.02
CA PHE A 271 13.81 8.17 4.61
C PHE A 271 15.13 8.54 3.96
N ALA A 272 15.85 9.50 4.54
CA ALA A 272 17.16 9.91 4.03
C ALA A 272 18.16 8.74 4.06
N ALA A 273 18.23 7.98 5.15
CA ALA A 273 19.18 6.88 5.30
C ALA A 273 18.93 5.76 4.28
N ALA A 274 17.66 5.52 3.95
CA ALA A 274 17.28 4.56 2.92
C ALA A 274 17.81 4.95 1.53
N ALA A 275 18.09 6.23 1.27
CA ALA A 275 18.70 6.67 0.02
C ALA A 275 20.12 6.11 -0.19
N LEU A 276 20.80 5.68 0.88
CA LEU A 276 22.10 5.01 0.81
C LEU A 276 22.03 3.52 1.19
N GLY A 277 20.83 2.96 1.36
CA GLY A 277 20.63 1.60 1.87
C GLY A 277 20.95 1.43 3.36
N GLY A 278 21.06 2.54 4.09
CA GLY A 278 21.27 2.55 5.53
C GLY A 278 19.98 2.35 6.32
N VAL A 279 20.15 2.22 7.64
CA VAL A 279 19.07 2.27 8.65
C VAL A 279 19.33 3.44 9.58
N PRO A 280 18.30 4.07 10.21
CA PRO A 280 18.49 5.21 11.10
C PRO A 280 19.54 4.98 12.19
N GLU A 281 19.60 3.77 12.74
CA GLU A 281 20.48 3.40 13.84
C GLU A 281 21.96 3.37 13.45
N ARG A 282 22.25 3.39 12.15
CA ARG A 282 23.59 3.42 11.58
C ARG A 282 23.62 4.44 10.45
N SER A 283 23.91 5.69 10.80
CA SER A 283 24.07 6.77 9.83
C SER A 283 24.99 6.32 8.68
N PRO A 284 24.50 6.29 7.43
CA PRO A 284 25.32 5.94 6.27
C PRO A 284 26.30 7.06 5.87
N TRP A 285 26.23 8.21 6.52
CA TRP A 285 27.09 9.36 6.25
C TRP A 285 28.19 9.54 7.28
N GLY A 286 29.28 10.19 6.84
CA GLY A 286 30.38 10.64 7.69
C GLY A 286 30.00 11.84 8.58
N PRO A 287 31.00 12.42 9.28
CA PRO A 287 30.76 13.56 10.16
C PRO A 287 30.20 14.78 9.39
N PRO A 288 29.23 15.50 9.96
CA PRO A 288 28.59 16.62 9.29
C PRO A 288 29.55 17.80 9.10
N LEU A 289 29.42 18.49 7.98
CA LEU A 289 30.09 19.75 7.69
C LEU A 289 29.09 20.90 7.84
N ALA A 290 29.40 21.89 8.69
CA ALA A 290 28.57 23.08 8.81
C ALA A 290 28.72 23.96 7.56
N LEU A 291 27.61 24.25 6.91
CA LEU A 291 27.53 25.16 5.77
C LEU A 291 26.73 26.41 6.13
N VAL A 292 27.10 27.52 5.51
CA VAL A 292 26.42 28.81 5.66
C VAL A 292 25.89 29.25 4.30
N ALA A 293 24.69 29.81 4.27
CA ALA A 293 24.10 30.36 3.06
C ALA A 293 24.96 31.49 2.47
N GLY A 294 25.29 31.37 1.18
CA GLY A 294 25.89 32.41 0.35
C GLY A 294 24.85 33.09 -0.53
N SER A 295 25.27 33.64 -1.68
CA SER A 295 24.36 34.30 -2.63
C SER A 295 23.45 33.33 -3.37
N ASN A 296 23.98 32.20 -3.85
CA ASN A 296 23.27 31.24 -4.71
C ASN A 296 23.28 29.79 -4.18
N GLY A 297 23.91 29.54 -3.04
CA GLY A 297 24.09 28.19 -2.52
C GLY A 297 24.70 28.19 -1.14
N TRP A 298 25.24 27.04 -0.73
CA TRP A 298 25.85 26.89 0.58
C TRP A 298 27.37 26.82 0.51
N LEU A 299 28.02 27.50 1.44
CA LEU A 299 29.47 27.64 1.52
C LEU A 299 30.02 26.83 2.69
N TRP A 300 31.11 26.10 2.46
CA TRP A 300 31.91 25.48 3.51
C TRP A 300 33.16 26.32 3.75
N ASN A 301 33.31 26.88 4.96
CA ASN A 301 34.42 27.78 5.30
C ASN A 301 34.60 28.93 4.28
N GLY A 302 33.48 29.50 3.82
CA GLY A 302 33.48 30.59 2.83
C GLY A 302 33.75 30.16 1.38
N ARG A 303 33.86 28.85 1.10
CA ARG A 303 34.13 28.30 -0.23
C ARG A 303 32.95 27.51 -0.77
N GLU A 304 32.66 27.68 -2.04
CA GLU A 304 31.67 26.88 -2.77
C GLU A 304 32.12 25.43 -2.91
N LEU A 305 31.17 24.51 -2.83
CA LEU A 305 31.41 23.07 -2.98
C LEU A 305 31.03 22.63 -4.38
N ARG A 306 31.86 21.81 -5.02
CA ARG A 306 31.63 21.34 -6.40
C ARG A 306 31.01 19.95 -6.48
N TRP A 307 30.02 19.79 -7.35
CA TRP A 307 29.46 18.48 -7.69
C TRP A 307 30.51 17.55 -8.31
N GLY A 308 30.41 16.25 -7.97
CA GLY A 308 31.32 15.20 -8.43
C GLY A 308 32.72 15.21 -7.79
N LYS A 309 33.06 16.23 -7.00
CA LYS A 309 34.32 16.30 -6.23
C LYS A 309 34.08 16.33 -4.74
N GLU A 310 33.15 17.16 -4.30
CA GLU A 310 32.94 17.47 -2.89
C GLU A 310 31.53 17.13 -2.43
N VAL A 311 30.58 17.15 -3.36
CA VAL A 311 29.18 16.79 -3.18
C VAL A 311 28.76 15.84 -4.31
N ALA A 312 27.90 14.88 -4.01
CA ALA A 312 27.34 13.95 -4.98
C ALA A 312 25.91 13.55 -4.64
N ALA A 313 25.26 12.85 -5.57
CA ALA A 313 23.94 12.27 -5.34
C ALA A 313 24.01 11.28 -4.16
N GLY A 314 23.06 11.41 -3.23
CA GLY A 314 23.01 10.61 -2.00
C GLY A 314 23.63 11.30 -0.77
N ASP A 315 24.37 12.39 -0.96
CA ASP A 315 24.68 13.30 0.14
C ASP A 315 23.39 13.93 0.68
N ALA A 316 23.37 14.23 1.97
CA ALA A 316 22.20 14.80 2.62
C ALA A 316 22.51 16.17 3.21
N LEU A 317 21.57 17.09 3.05
CA LEU A 317 21.52 18.34 3.79
C LEU A 317 20.56 18.17 4.96
N ARG A 318 20.97 18.64 6.13
CA ARG A 318 20.18 18.58 7.36
C ARG A 318 20.04 19.95 7.99
N ARG A 319 18.83 20.26 8.47
CA ARG A 319 18.54 21.45 9.27
C ARG A 319 17.52 21.11 10.34
N GLY A 320 17.95 21.07 11.60
CA GLY A 320 17.12 20.60 12.69
C GLY A 320 16.61 19.17 12.41
N GLY A 321 15.29 18.98 12.44
CA GLY A 321 14.67 17.69 12.11
C GLY A 321 14.49 17.40 10.61
N ARG A 322 14.79 18.36 9.73
CA ARG A 322 14.58 18.20 8.27
C ARG A 322 15.81 17.60 7.60
N TRP A 323 15.55 16.67 6.70
CA TRP A 323 16.56 15.97 5.89
C TRP A 323 16.18 16.07 4.41
N ALA A 324 17.12 16.48 3.59
CA ALA A 324 16.98 16.54 2.14
C ALA A 324 18.15 15.79 1.50
N VAL A 325 17.87 14.73 0.74
CA VAL A 325 18.90 13.98 0.02
C VAL A 325 19.06 14.57 -1.38
N LEU A 326 20.28 14.94 -1.72
CA LEU A 326 20.61 15.51 -3.02
C LEU A 326 20.48 14.45 -4.12
N LEU A 327 19.77 14.79 -5.18
CA LEU A 327 19.56 13.92 -6.35
C LEU A 327 20.43 14.36 -7.51
N THR A 328 20.36 15.63 -7.90
CA THR A 328 21.07 16.18 -9.07
C THR A 328 21.38 17.65 -8.90
N ASP A 329 22.50 18.06 -9.48
CA ASP A 329 22.88 19.44 -9.77
C ASP A 329 21.82 20.15 -10.63
N ASP A 330 21.60 21.44 -10.40
CA ASP A 330 20.76 22.29 -11.27
C ASP A 330 21.44 22.72 -12.57
N GLY A 331 22.74 22.43 -12.70
CA GLY A 331 23.56 22.63 -13.89
C GLY A 331 24.65 23.68 -13.73
N ASP A 332 24.78 24.31 -12.56
CA ASP A 332 25.85 25.26 -12.27
C ASP A 332 27.16 24.58 -11.79
N GLY A 333 27.10 23.29 -11.45
CA GLY A 333 28.24 22.48 -11.02
C GLY A 333 28.65 22.72 -9.56
N LEU A 334 27.86 23.47 -8.79
CA LEU A 334 28.08 23.86 -7.41
C LEU A 334 26.92 23.40 -6.53
N LEU A 335 27.16 23.28 -5.22
CA LEU A 335 26.07 23.05 -4.26
C LEU A 335 25.20 24.31 -4.14
N SER A 336 24.09 24.34 -4.86
CA SER A 336 23.21 25.48 -5.03
C SER A 336 21.89 25.32 -4.28
N PHE A 337 21.16 26.40 -4.05
CA PHE A 337 19.79 26.34 -3.51
C PHE A 337 18.79 25.67 -4.46
N GLY A 338 19.08 25.72 -5.76
CA GLY A 338 18.28 25.18 -6.87
C GLY A 338 18.45 23.68 -7.08
N ASP A 339 19.52 23.08 -6.53
CA ASP A 339 19.79 21.65 -6.63
C ASP A 339 18.58 20.79 -6.30
N THR A 340 18.37 19.74 -7.08
CA THR A 340 17.20 18.88 -6.90
C THR A 340 17.45 17.94 -5.72
N ALA A 341 16.54 17.95 -4.75
CA ALA A 341 16.58 17.08 -3.60
C ALA A 341 15.27 16.30 -3.41
N ILE A 342 15.37 15.14 -2.78
CA ILE A 342 14.23 14.36 -2.30
C ILE A 342 14.16 14.38 -0.78
N PHE A 343 12.97 14.54 -0.24
CA PHE A 343 12.74 14.62 1.20
C PHE A 343 11.36 14.09 1.56
N ALA A 344 11.18 13.76 2.85
CA ALA A 344 9.89 13.44 3.43
C ALA A 344 9.81 14.10 4.81
N TRP A 345 8.75 14.87 5.06
CA TRP A 345 8.56 15.58 6.33
C TRP A 345 7.08 15.87 6.57
N GLY A 346 6.47 15.21 7.56
CA GLY A 346 5.04 15.35 7.87
C GLY A 346 4.09 14.85 6.78
N GLU A 347 4.63 14.37 5.67
CA GLU A 347 3.94 13.97 4.44
C GLU A 347 4.81 12.93 3.70
N PRO A 348 4.24 12.17 2.74
CA PRO A 348 5.00 11.34 1.82
C PRO A 348 6.08 12.11 1.04
N ALA A 349 6.95 11.36 0.38
CA ALA A 349 8.13 11.91 -0.27
C ALA A 349 7.81 12.93 -1.36
N ARG A 350 8.69 13.93 -1.52
CA ARG A 350 8.61 14.97 -2.55
C ARG A 350 9.98 15.23 -3.14
N ILE A 351 10.01 15.60 -4.42
CA ILE A 351 11.17 16.18 -5.08
C ILE A 351 10.96 17.69 -5.20
N ALA A 352 11.98 18.47 -4.85
CA ALA A 352 11.97 19.93 -4.94
C ALA A 352 13.40 20.49 -4.97
N PRO A 353 13.59 21.78 -5.26
CA PRO A 353 14.84 22.46 -4.96
C PRO A 353 15.25 22.31 -3.50
N ALA A 354 16.54 22.18 -3.23
CA ALA A 354 17.13 21.88 -1.93
C ALA A 354 16.74 22.92 -0.87
N ALA A 355 16.68 24.20 -1.23
CA ALA A 355 16.26 25.26 -0.31
C ALA A 355 14.79 25.08 0.13
N LEU A 356 13.90 24.70 -0.79
CA LEU A 356 12.49 24.44 -0.46
C LEU A 356 12.35 23.21 0.45
N ALA A 357 13.13 22.15 0.19
CA ALA A 357 13.15 20.94 1.01
C ALA A 357 13.57 21.23 2.48
N LEU A 358 14.51 22.15 2.68
CA LEU A 358 15.01 22.56 4.00
C LEU A 358 14.21 23.72 4.62
N GLY A 359 13.38 24.40 3.83
CA GLY A 359 12.60 25.59 4.18
C GLY A 359 13.34 26.89 3.88
N ASP A 360 12.59 27.90 3.42
CA ASP A 360 13.09 29.15 2.84
C ASP A 360 14.11 29.95 3.68
N ASP A 361 14.16 29.74 5.00
CA ASP A 361 15.07 30.43 5.93
C ASP A 361 16.38 29.66 6.23
N ALA A 362 16.85 28.76 5.36
CA ALA A 362 17.98 27.86 5.62
C ALA A 362 19.37 28.55 5.61
N ALA A 363 19.59 29.52 6.51
CA ALA A 363 20.84 30.27 6.65
C ALA A 363 22.03 29.38 7.06
N THR A 364 21.79 28.32 7.84
CA THR A 364 22.79 27.33 8.23
C THR A 364 22.23 25.92 8.07
N VAL A 365 23.04 25.05 7.48
CA VAL A 365 22.70 23.63 7.22
C VAL A 365 23.93 22.76 7.48
N GLU A 366 23.71 21.49 7.73
CA GLU A 366 24.77 20.49 7.83
C GLU A 366 24.79 19.65 6.57
N LEU A 367 25.95 19.50 5.95
CA LEU A 367 26.18 18.56 4.86
C LEU A 367 26.71 17.25 5.44
N LEU A 368 25.96 16.18 5.22
CA LEU A 368 26.33 14.81 5.52
C LEU A 368 26.74 14.13 4.23
N ARG A 369 28.02 13.79 4.11
CA ARG A 369 28.57 13.15 2.91
C ARG A 369 28.51 11.64 3.03
N ARG A 370 28.09 11.00 1.95
CA ARG A 370 28.11 9.54 1.80
C ARG A 370 29.53 9.05 2.08
N ALA A 371 29.66 7.98 2.87
CA ALA A 371 30.94 7.33 3.06
C ALA A 371 31.49 6.80 1.72
N PRO A 372 32.81 6.92 1.46
CA PRO A 372 33.42 6.50 0.19
C PRO A 372 33.14 5.05 -0.19
#